data_AF-A0A3M5T9F3-F1
#
_entry.id   AF-A0A3M5T9F3-F1
#
_cell.length_a   1.000
_cell.length_b   1.000
_cell.length_c   1.000
_cell.angle_alpha   90.00
_cell.angle_beta   90.00
_cell.angle_gamma   90.00
#
_symmetry.space_group_name_H-M   'P 1'
#
loop_
_entity.id
_entity.type
_entity.pdbx_description
1 polymer ?
#
loop_
_entity_poly.entity_id
_entity_poly.type
_entity_poly.pdbx_seq_one_letter_code
_entity_poly.pdbx_strand_id
1 'polypeptide(L)'
;MELIDKLSILADAAKYDASCASSGAPKRSSQNKSGLGSTNGMGICHSYTPDGRCVSLLKILLTNFCLYDCQYCVNRRSSDVPRARFTPEEVVTLTLDFYRRNCVSGLFLSSGIIRSADYTMEQLVEVARLLREVHEFRGYIHLKTIPDADPALIEKAGRYADRLSVNIELPTDVSLQTLAPEKDVASIKQAMQTIYTGEQTVRNEPRSPRFAPAGQSTQMIVGADATDDSTILHSAQSLYSDFKLRRVYYSAFSPIPNSPNSVPLAAPPLMREHRLYQADFLLRGYGFTAGELLSGPGDLALDIDPKLAWALGNRQVFPLDLNKADAALIARVPGIGIRTTQRLVELRMQRRIRYEDLARMRCILAKAKPFIITSDYHPPHAETTSEFLHHQLRDRPQPQQMGLWG
;
A
#
# COMPACT_ATOMS: atom_id res chain seq x y z
N MET A 1 31.59 -6.73 11.35
CA MET A 1 30.69 -7.01 10.23
C MET A 1 30.76 -5.82 9.30
N GLU A 2 31.09 -6.05 8.04
CA GLU A 2 31.31 -4.99 7.07
C GLU A 2 29.98 -4.29 6.72
N LEU A 3 30.06 -3.06 6.22
CA LEU A 3 28.88 -2.27 5.85
C LEU A 3 27.98 -3.00 4.84
N ILE A 4 28.59 -3.73 3.91
CA ILE A 4 27.90 -4.50 2.87
C ILE A 4 27.13 -5.69 3.44
N ASP A 5 27.67 -6.36 4.47
CA ASP A 5 27.02 -7.48 5.13
C ASP A 5 25.79 -7.00 5.90
N LYS A 6 25.94 -5.87 6.63
CA LYS A 6 24.80 -5.20 7.29
C LYS A 6 23.71 -4.85 6.28
N LEU A 7 24.08 -4.29 5.13
CA LEU A 7 23.14 -3.96 4.07
C LEU A 7 22.39 -5.18 3.55
N SER A 8 23.08 -6.29 3.29
CA SER A 8 22.42 -7.52 2.83
C SER A 8 21.41 -8.05 3.85
N ILE A 9 21.74 -8.02 5.15
CA ILE A 9 20.84 -8.48 6.22
C ILE A 9 19.63 -7.55 6.37
N LEU A 10 19.88 -6.25 6.44
CA LEU A 10 18.86 -5.26 6.78
C LEU A 10 17.95 -4.90 5.60
N ALA A 11 18.43 -5.04 4.36
CA ALA A 11 17.61 -4.96 3.17
C ALA A 11 16.69 -6.17 3.02
N ASP A 12 17.18 -7.39 3.25
CA ASP A 12 16.33 -8.59 3.21
C ASP A 12 15.27 -8.55 4.31
N ALA A 13 15.63 -8.13 5.52
CA ALA A 13 14.69 -7.96 6.63
C ALA A 13 13.62 -6.89 6.34
N ALA A 14 13.93 -5.86 5.54
CA ALA A 14 12.98 -4.82 5.16
C ALA A 14 11.92 -5.29 4.15
N LYS A 15 12.07 -6.46 3.50
CA LYS A 15 11.12 -6.92 2.47
C LYS A 15 9.68 -7.10 2.99
N TYR A 16 9.52 -7.39 4.27
CA TYR A 16 8.22 -7.58 4.94
C TYR A 16 7.46 -6.26 5.22
N ASP A 17 8.09 -5.11 5.01
CA ASP A 17 7.47 -3.80 5.15
C ASP A 17 6.79 -3.37 3.83
N ALA A 18 5.48 -3.50 3.71
CA ALA A 18 4.78 -3.14 2.48
C ALA A 18 4.61 -1.61 2.40
N SER A 19 5.56 -0.95 1.74
CA SER A 19 5.51 0.50 1.49
C SER A 19 5.85 0.89 0.05
N CYS A 20 6.22 -0.08 -0.79
CA CYS A 20 6.56 0.10 -2.20
C CYS A 20 6.27 -1.19 -2.98
N ALA A 21 6.10 -1.07 -4.31
CA ALA A 21 6.00 -2.21 -5.19
C ALA A 21 7.41 -2.81 -5.40
N SER A 22 7.48 -4.13 -5.56
CA SER A 22 8.68 -4.93 -5.87
C SER A 22 9.65 -5.22 -4.71
N SER A 23 9.59 -6.46 -4.22
CA SER A 23 10.71 -7.17 -3.58
C SER A 23 10.72 -8.69 -3.85
N GLY A 24 9.73 -9.22 -4.57
CA GLY A 24 9.52 -10.67 -4.73
C GLY A 24 10.17 -11.33 -5.95
N ALA A 25 11.12 -10.67 -6.62
CA ALA A 25 11.78 -11.29 -7.77
C ALA A 25 12.63 -12.50 -7.33
N PRO A 26 12.59 -13.65 -8.03
CA PRO A 26 13.44 -14.79 -7.70
C PRO A 26 14.91 -14.39 -7.71
N LYS A 27 15.71 -14.94 -6.80
CA LYS A 27 17.17 -14.75 -6.81
C LYS A 27 17.75 -15.31 -8.12
N ARG A 28 18.49 -14.48 -8.83
CA ARG A 28 19.17 -14.75 -10.10
C ARG A 28 20.59 -14.22 -9.97
N SER A 29 21.54 -14.95 -10.52
CA SER A 29 22.93 -14.51 -10.58
C SER A 29 23.54 -14.97 -11.90
N SER A 30 24.25 -14.07 -12.56
CA SER A 30 25.11 -14.37 -13.71
C SER A 30 26.52 -14.81 -13.29
N GLN A 31 26.80 -14.93 -11.99
CA GLN A 31 28.08 -15.44 -11.51
C GLN A 31 28.31 -16.86 -12.06
N ASN A 32 29.43 -17.06 -12.75
CA ASN A 32 29.79 -18.31 -13.44
C ASN A 32 28.77 -18.78 -14.50
N LYS A 33 27.95 -17.88 -15.07
CA LYS A 33 27.01 -18.17 -16.16
C LYS A 33 27.19 -17.18 -17.30
N SER A 34 26.92 -17.60 -18.54
CA SER A 34 26.86 -16.68 -19.68
C SER A 34 25.68 -15.71 -19.51
N GLY A 35 25.90 -14.42 -19.75
CA GLY A 35 24.88 -13.37 -19.69
C GLY A 35 25.13 -12.32 -18.62
N LEU A 36 24.19 -11.38 -18.47
CA LEU A 36 24.27 -10.26 -17.55
C LEU A 36 23.09 -10.25 -16.58
N GLY A 37 23.33 -9.73 -15.38
CA GLY A 37 22.29 -9.40 -14.42
C GLY A 37 22.28 -10.28 -13.17
N SER A 38 21.85 -9.69 -12.06
CA SER A 38 21.60 -10.38 -10.81
C SER A 38 20.43 -9.72 -10.09
N THR A 39 19.62 -10.50 -9.39
CA THR A 39 18.62 -9.99 -8.46
C THR A 39 19.17 -10.16 -7.06
N ASN A 40 19.99 -9.19 -6.65
CA ASN A 40 20.58 -9.13 -5.32
C ASN A 40 19.68 -8.26 -4.44
N GLY A 41 19.42 -8.69 -3.21
CA GLY A 41 18.56 -8.02 -2.23
C GLY A 41 19.20 -6.74 -1.66
N MET A 42 19.68 -5.83 -2.50
CA MET A 42 20.39 -4.60 -2.11
C MET A 42 19.46 -3.48 -1.62
N GLY A 43 18.24 -3.83 -1.23
CA GLY A 43 17.29 -2.89 -0.62
C GLY A 43 16.69 -1.87 -1.58
N ILE A 44 16.82 -2.01 -2.90
CA ILE A 44 16.16 -1.07 -3.83
C ILE A 44 14.72 -1.52 -4.06
N CYS A 45 13.76 -0.64 -3.81
CA CYS A 45 12.36 -0.86 -4.15
C CYS A 45 11.78 0.27 -4.99
N HIS A 46 10.68 -0.02 -5.70
CA HIS A 46 10.06 0.91 -6.62
C HIS A 46 8.73 1.44 -6.07
N SER A 47 8.61 2.74 -5.97
CA SER A 47 7.36 3.41 -5.63
C SER A 47 6.86 4.21 -6.84
N TYR A 48 5.59 4.57 -6.83
CA TYR A 48 4.99 5.36 -7.90
C TYR A 48 4.50 6.69 -7.34
N THR A 49 4.90 7.77 -7.98
CA THR A 49 4.40 9.11 -7.70
C THR A 49 2.95 9.27 -8.17
N PRO A 50 2.19 10.27 -7.70
CA PRO A 50 0.79 10.47 -8.08
C PRO A 50 0.54 10.64 -9.59
N ASP A 51 1.54 11.10 -10.34
CA ASP A 51 1.54 11.21 -11.81
C ASP A 51 1.96 9.91 -12.54
N GLY A 52 2.25 8.84 -11.81
CA GLY A 52 2.54 7.51 -12.34
C GLY A 52 4.00 7.26 -12.69
N ARG A 53 4.93 8.15 -12.32
CA ARG A 53 6.37 7.91 -12.50
C ARG A 53 6.86 6.91 -11.46
N CYS A 54 7.68 5.97 -11.91
CA CYS A 54 8.39 5.04 -11.05
C CYS A 54 9.60 5.74 -10.43
N VAL A 55 9.76 5.65 -9.11
CA VAL A 55 10.92 6.15 -8.37
C VAL A 55 11.53 5.00 -7.57
N SER A 56 12.86 4.96 -7.50
CA SER A 56 13.59 3.92 -6.77
C SER A 56 14.01 4.45 -5.40
N LEU A 57 13.80 3.69 -4.34
CA LEU A 57 14.16 4.05 -2.97
C LEU A 57 15.11 3.02 -2.38
N LEU A 58 16.09 3.47 -1.60
CA LEU A 58 16.86 2.60 -0.72
C LEU A 58 15.98 2.27 0.49
N LYS A 59 15.42 1.07 0.51
CA LYS A 59 14.56 0.51 1.55
C LYS A 59 15.37 -0.41 2.44
N ILE A 60 15.66 0.05 3.65
CA ILE A 60 16.45 -0.67 4.64
C ILE A 60 15.89 -0.49 6.06
N LEU A 61 16.26 -1.40 6.93
CA LEU A 61 16.11 -1.20 8.38
C LEU A 61 17.37 -0.56 8.95
N LEU A 62 17.23 0.36 9.91
CA LEU A 62 18.32 0.81 10.76
C LEU A 62 18.90 -0.38 11.55
N THR A 63 18.02 -1.24 12.04
CA THR A 63 18.36 -2.48 12.73
C THR A 63 17.21 -3.47 12.58
N ASN A 64 17.53 -4.76 12.53
CA ASN A 64 16.51 -5.81 12.65
C ASN A 64 16.45 -6.38 14.07
N PHE A 65 17.28 -5.95 15.02
CA PHE A 65 17.04 -6.23 16.45
C PHE A 65 15.72 -5.58 16.90
N CYS A 66 14.90 -6.33 17.62
CA CYS A 66 13.62 -5.87 18.13
C CYS A 66 13.36 -6.39 19.55
N LEU A 67 12.81 -5.56 20.44
CA LEU A 67 12.36 -5.96 21.78
C LEU A 67 11.04 -6.74 21.76
N TYR A 68 10.23 -6.56 20.71
CA TYR A 68 8.88 -7.12 20.62
C TYR A 68 8.89 -8.51 19.98
N ASP A 69 7.90 -9.31 20.33
CA ASP A 69 7.76 -10.69 19.89
C ASP A 69 6.55 -10.95 18.98
N CYS A 70 6.27 -10.03 18.05
CA CYS A 70 5.13 -10.13 17.14
C CYS A 70 5.15 -11.45 16.36
N GLN A 71 4.10 -12.26 16.49
CA GLN A 71 4.04 -13.65 16.03
C GLN A 71 4.14 -13.81 14.51
N TYR A 72 3.82 -12.76 13.77
CA TYR A 72 3.89 -12.70 12.30
C TYR A 72 5.22 -12.13 11.76
N CYS A 73 6.12 -11.65 12.64
CA CYS A 73 7.29 -10.87 12.22
C CYS A 73 8.56 -11.71 12.24
N VAL A 74 9.28 -11.79 11.11
CA VAL A 74 10.59 -12.48 11.05
C VAL A 74 11.61 -11.86 12.01
N ASN A 75 11.49 -10.56 12.29
CA ASN A 75 12.42 -9.81 13.13
C ASN A 75 12.02 -9.79 14.61
N ARG A 76 11.00 -10.55 15.02
CA ARG A 76 10.62 -10.70 16.43
C ARG A 76 11.80 -11.18 17.29
N ARG A 77 11.83 -10.84 18.57
CA ARG A 77 13.00 -11.15 19.44
C ARG A 77 13.35 -12.64 19.50
N SER A 78 12.36 -13.53 19.39
CA SER A 78 12.54 -14.98 19.48
C SER A 78 13.04 -15.64 18.19
N SER A 79 13.07 -14.91 17.07
CA SER A 79 13.55 -15.45 15.80
C SER A 79 15.07 -15.55 15.74
N ASP A 80 15.56 -16.73 15.37
CA ASP A 80 16.98 -17.00 15.12
C ASP A 80 17.35 -16.65 13.67
N VAL A 81 17.43 -15.35 13.41
CA VAL A 81 17.88 -14.80 12.12
C VAL A 81 19.12 -13.93 12.33
N PRO A 82 20.04 -13.84 11.34
CA PRO A 82 21.19 -12.96 11.43
C PRO A 82 20.77 -11.53 11.78
N ARG A 83 21.40 -10.92 12.78
CA ARG A 83 21.08 -9.58 13.24
C ARG A 83 22.18 -8.58 12.92
N ALA A 84 21.75 -7.39 12.54
CA ALA A 84 22.63 -6.30 12.15
C ALA A 84 22.04 -4.98 12.64
N ARG A 85 22.93 -3.99 12.75
CA ARG A 85 22.56 -2.63 13.09
C ARG A 85 23.52 -1.65 12.41
N PHE A 86 22.95 -0.62 11.81
CA PHE A 86 23.68 0.54 11.35
C PHE A 86 23.79 1.62 12.43
N THR A 87 24.85 2.42 12.37
CA THR A 87 24.84 3.77 12.97
C THR A 87 24.09 4.74 12.04
N PRO A 88 23.62 5.90 12.54
CA PRO A 88 23.03 6.92 11.69
C PRO A 88 23.95 7.32 10.52
N GLU A 89 25.25 7.48 10.77
CA GLU A 89 26.26 7.86 9.77
C GLU A 89 26.40 6.79 8.67
N GLU A 90 26.37 5.51 9.03
CA GLU A 90 26.42 4.42 8.05
C GLU A 90 25.22 4.47 7.08
N VAL A 91 24.01 4.76 7.59
CA VAL A 91 22.81 4.92 6.75
C VAL A 91 22.92 6.14 5.85
N VAL A 92 23.45 7.26 6.37
CA VAL A 92 23.68 8.49 5.60
C VAL A 92 24.66 8.23 4.47
N THR A 93 25.81 7.61 4.75
CA THR A 93 26.82 7.26 3.75
C THR A 93 26.23 6.38 2.65
N LEU A 94 25.51 5.30 3.02
CA LEU A 94 24.85 4.43 2.04
C LEU A 94 23.85 5.21 1.17
N THR A 95 23.00 6.03 1.79
CA THR A 95 21.99 6.81 1.06
C THR A 95 22.64 7.73 0.03
N LEU A 96 23.69 8.46 0.42
CA LEU A 96 24.40 9.38 -0.46
C LEU A 96 25.13 8.64 -1.58
N ASP A 97 25.74 7.49 -1.29
CA ASP A 97 26.47 6.70 -2.30
C ASP A 97 25.54 6.11 -3.36
N PHE A 98 24.40 5.54 -2.96
CA PHE A 98 23.39 5.05 -3.91
C PHE A 98 22.77 6.19 -4.72
N TYR A 99 22.56 7.36 -4.09
CA TYR A 99 22.02 8.53 -4.79
C TYR A 99 23.00 9.09 -5.82
N ARG A 100 24.27 9.30 -5.46
CA ARG A 100 25.32 9.81 -6.36
C ARG A 100 25.57 8.90 -7.58
N ARG A 101 25.29 7.60 -7.44
CA ARG A 101 25.37 6.61 -8.52
C ARG A 101 24.07 6.50 -9.34
N ASN A 102 23.09 7.36 -9.10
CA ASN A 102 21.76 7.35 -9.74
C ASN A 102 21.00 6.03 -9.55
N CYS A 103 21.26 5.29 -8.48
CA CYS A 103 20.57 4.02 -8.19
C CYS A 103 19.22 4.25 -7.50
N VAL A 104 19.10 5.34 -6.73
CA VAL A 104 17.90 5.67 -5.95
C VAL A 104 17.61 7.17 -6.02
N SER A 105 16.36 7.53 -5.82
CA SER A 105 15.86 8.91 -5.68
C SER A 105 15.65 9.32 -4.22
N GLY A 106 15.86 8.39 -3.28
CA GLY A 106 15.58 8.63 -1.87
C GLY A 106 15.78 7.42 -0.96
N LEU A 107 15.42 7.60 0.31
CA LEU A 107 15.53 6.65 1.41
C LEU A 107 14.13 6.29 1.94
N PHE A 108 13.89 5.00 2.14
CA PHE A 108 12.85 4.47 3.01
C PHE A 108 13.54 3.81 4.20
N LEU A 109 13.34 4.35 5.40
CA LEU A 109 13.99 3.85 6.61
C LEU A 109 12.95 3.43 7.65
N SER A 110 13.07 2.18 8.08
CA SER A 110 12.35 1.64 9.24
C SER A 110 13.34 1.03 10.23
N SER A 111 12.86 0.40 11.29
CA SER A 111 13.69 -0.20 12.32
C SER A 111 12.90 -1.22 13.14
N GLY A 112 13.59 -2.23 13.66
CA GLY A 112 13.16 -2.88 14.90
C GLY A 112 13.41 -1.96 16.10
N ILE A 113 12.78 -2.26 17.24
CA ILE A 113 12.86 -1.42 18.44
C ILE A 113 14.01 -1.91 19.32
N ILE A 114 14.93 -1.02 19.66
CA ILE A 114 16.09 -1.30 20.51
C ILE A 114 16.17 -0.31 21.67
N ARG A 115 16.52 -0.80 22.86
CA ARG A 115 16.55 -0.04 24.13
C ARG A 115 15.19 0.52 24.55
N SER A 116 14.62 1.43 23.77
CA SER A 116 13.28 1.99 23.93
C SER A 116 12.74 2.49 22.58
N ALA A 117 11.44 2.78 22.54
CA ALA A 117 10.81 3.42 21.39
C ALA A 117 11.44 4.79 21.10
N ASP A 118 11.63 5.61 22.14
CA ASP A 118 12.28 6.93 22.04
C ASP A 118 13.68 6.84 21.46
N TYR A 119 14.54 5.98 22.05
CA TYR A 119 15.91 5.83 21.57
C TYR A 119 15.93 5.42 20.09
N THR A 120 15.08 4.49 19.69
CA THR A 120 15.00 4.06 18.29
C THR A 120 14.55 5.21 17.38
N MET A 121 13.52 5.96 17.80
CA MET A 121 13.00 7.09 17.04
C MET A 121 14.02 8.23 16.92
N GLU A 122 14.79 8.52 17.98
CA GLU A 122 15.91 9.46 17.96
C GLU A 122 16.93 9.10 16.89
N GLN A 123 17.31 7.82 16.75
CA GLN A 123 18.26 7.40 15.72
C GLN A 123 17.69 7.60 14.30
N LEU A 124 16.40 7.33 14.09
CA LEU A 124 15.73 7.55 12.81
C LEU A 124 15.67 9.06 12.46
N VAL A 125 15.34 9.89 13.44
CA VAL A 125 15.35 11.35 13.30
C VAL A 125 16.75 11.85 12.98
N GLU A 126 17.78 11.33 13.65
CA GLU A 126 19.16 11.76 13.45
C GLU A 126 19.65 11.47 12.03
N VAL A 127 19.32 10.30 11.44
CA VAL A 127 19.61 10.04 10.02
C VAL A 127 19.01 11.11 9.12
N ALA A 128 17.72 11.42 9.30
CA ALA A 128 17.04 12.40 8.46
C ALA A 128 17.58 13.83 8.68
N ARG A 129 17.90 14.19 9.92
CA ARG A 129 18.52 15.47 10.27
C ARG A 129 19.89 15.61 9.61
N LEU A 130 20.78 14.62 9.74
CA LEU A 130 22.09 14.63 9.10
C LEU A 130 21.97 14.77 7.58
N LEU A 131 21.07 14.01 6.95
CA LEU A 131 20.80 14.15 5.52
C LEU A 131 20.38 15.58 5.16
N ARG A 132 19.45 16.19 5.90
CA ARG A 132 18.89 17.52 5.56
C ARG A 132 19.79 18.69 5.90
N GLU A 133 20.40 18.69 7.08
CA GLU A 133 21.11 19.84 7.65
C GLU A 133 22.62 19.80 7.37
N VAL A 134 23.24 18.61 7.40
CA VAL A 134 24.70 18.48 7.24
C VAL A 134 25.08 18.21 5.79
N HIS A 135 24.34 17.31 5.13
CA HIS A 135 24.64 16.89 3.75
C HIS A 135 23.77 17.57 2.69
N GLU A 136 22.85 18.45 3.11
CA GLU A 136 21.92 19.19 2.26
C GLU A 136 21.16 18.32 1.24
N PHE A 137 20.93 17.05 1.59
CA PHE A 137 20.26 16.08 0.74
C PHE A 137 18.82 16.52 0.46
N ARG A 138 18.48 16.68 -0.82
CA ARG A 138 17.13 17.09 -1.28
C ARG A 138 16.33 15.95 -1.92
N GLY A 139 16.83 14.72 -1.87
CA GLY A 139 16.08 13.55 -2.32
C GLY A 139 14.98 13.15 -1.33
N TYR A 140 14.17 12.17 -1.73
CA TYR A 140 13.00 11.75 -0.96
C TYR A 140 13.39 11.01 0.33
N ILE A 141 12.70 11.27 1.44
CA ILE A 141 12.87 10.55 2.71
C ILE A 141 11.50 10.10 3.23
N HIS A 142 11.32 8.79 3.37
CA HIS A 142 10.19 8.17 4.06
C HIS A 142 10.71 7.53 5.35
N LEU A 143 10.25 8.03 6.50
CA LEU A 143 10.51 7.41 7.80
C LEU A 143 9.30 6.64 8.31
N LYS A 144 9.56 5.47 8.86
CA LYS A 144 8.57 4.70 9.61
C LYS A 144 8.68 5.02 11.09
N THR A 145 7.67 5.67 11.64
CA THR A 145 7.64 6.14 13.02
C THR A 145 7.42 4.97 13.98
N ILE A 146 7.98 5.07 15.18
CA ILE A 146 7.72 4.12 16.26
C ILE A 146 6.55 4.66 17.11
N PRO A 147 5.40 3.97 17.18
CA PRO A 147 4.20 4.45 17.86
C PRO A 147 4.40 4.91 19.31
N ASP A 148 5.16 4.14 20.08
CA ASP A 148 5.36 4.35 21.53
C ASP A 148 6.43 5.42 21.83
N ALA A 149 6.92 6.13 20.81
CA ALA A 149 7.91 7.19 20.99
C ALA A 149 7.24 8.52 21.38
N ASP A 150 7.99 9.36 22.09
CA ASP A 150 7.59 10.71 22.47
C ASP A 150 7.05 11.47 21.23
N PRO A 151 5.84 12.06 21.31
CA PRO A 151 5.27 12.88 20.24
C PRO A 151 6.22 13.95 19.69
N ALA A 152 7.10 14.53 20.52
CA ALA A 152 8.09 15.50 20.09
C ALA A 152 9.14 14.92 19.12
N LEU A 153 9.45 13.62 19.23
CA LEU A 153 10.33 12.92 18.28
C LEU A 153 9.61 12.67 16.95
N ILE A 154 8.32 12.34 17.00
CA ILE A 154 7.47 12.19 15.80
C ILE A 154 7.36 13.54 15.07
N GLU A 155 7.17 14.63 15.80
CA GLU A 155 7.16 15.98 15.23
C GLU A 155 8.50 16.34 14.57
N LYS A 156 9.63 16.06 15.23
CA LYS A 156 10.96 16.26 14.63
C LYS A 156 11.11 15.45 13.35
N ALA A 157 10.67 14.20 13.33
CA ALA A 157 10.70 13.36 12.13
C ALA A 157 9.90 14.00 10.99
N GLY A 158 8.73 14.55 11.28
CA GLY A 158 7.88 15.23 10.29
C GLY A 158 8.54 16.45 9.65
N ARG A 159 9.41 17.17 10.38
CA ARG A 159 10.15 18.33 9.84
C ARG A 159 11.21 17.94 8.82
N TYR A 160 11.83 16.76 8.97
CA TYR A 160 12.93 16.31 8.11
C TYR A 160 12.49 15.37 6.98
N ALA A 161 11.48 14.53 7.22
CA ALA A 161 10.98 13.55 6.27
C ALA A 161 9.96 14.14 5.28
N ASP A 162 9.91 13.58 4.07
CA ASP A 162 8.87 13.89 3.10
C ASP A 162 7.57 13.14 3.42
N ARG A 163 7.69 11.91 3.93
CA ARG A 163 6.57 11.04 4.32
C ARG A 163 6.85 10.38 5.65
N LEU A 164 5.82 10.25 6.47
CA LEU A 164 5.81 9.43 7.65
C LEU A 164 4.86 8.24 7.48
N SER A 165 5.15 7.12 8.12
CA SER A 165 4.19 6.02 8.23
C SER A 165 4.19 5.38 9.60
N VAL A 166 3.00 5.07 10.09
CA VAL A 166 2.75 4.34 11.33
C VAL A 166 2.06 3.04 10.95
N ASN A 167 2.58 1.88 11.36
CA ASN A 167 1.87 0.62 11.10
C ASN A 167 0.74 0.41 12.10
N ILE A 168 -0.47 0.19 11.60
CA ILE A 168 -1.57 -0.37 12.39
C ILE A 168 -1.43 -1.89 12.55
N GLU A 169 -0.68 -2.53 11.65
CA GLU A 169 -0.29 -3.94 11.64
C GLU A 169 -1.43 -4.91 11.39
N LEU A 170 -2.46 -4.89 12.22
CA LEU A 170 -3.59 -5.82 12.16
C LEU A 170 -4.91 -5.04 12.09
N PRO A 171 -5.93 -5.60 11.43
CA PRO A 171 -7.18 -4.87 11.18
C PRO A 171 -8.07 -4.71 12.41
N THR A 172 -7.87 -5.52 13.45
CA THR A 172 -8.66 -5.49 14.69
C THR A 172 -7.78 -5.45 15.94
N ASP A 173 -8.30 -4.83 17.00
CA ASP A 173 -7.63 -4.72 18.30
C ASP A 173 -7.41 -6.10 18.95
N VAL A 174 -8.38 -7.01 18.81
CA VAL A 174 -8.29 -8.39 19.33
C VAL A 174 -7.14 -9.14 18.68
N SER A 175 -7.01 -9.01 17.35
CA SER A 175 -5.92 -9.63 16.61
C SER A 175 -4.57 -9.03 17.01
N LEU A 176 -4.50 -7.71 17.18
CA LEU A 176 -3.27 -7.04 17.62
C LEU A 176 -2.83 -7.54 19.01
N GLN A 177 -3.74 -7.60 19.97
CA GLN A 177 -3.45 -8.12 21.31
C GLN A 177 -2.98 -9.57 21.29
N THR A 178 -3.56 -10.39 20.40
CA THR A 178 -3.22 -11.81 20.30
C THR A 178 -1.86 -12.04 19.64
N LEU A 179 -1.56 -11.32 18.56
CA LEU A 179 -0.40 -11.58 17.71
C LEU A 179 0.78 -10.64 17.96
N ALA A 180 0.57 -9.51 18.64
CA ALA A 180 1.59 -8.53 18.98
C ALA A 180 1.25 -7.83 20.30
N PRO A 181 1.22 -8.55 21.44
CA PRO A 181 0.73 -8.04 22.72
C PRO A 181 1.54 -6.84 23.26
N GLU A 182 2.78 -6.66 22.82
CA GLU A 182 3.59 -5.50 23.20
C GLU A 182 3.21 -4.20 22.47
N LYS A 183 2.33 -4.27 21.46
CA LYS A 183 1.85 -3.08 20.73
C LYS A 183 0.52 -2.61 21.29
N ASP A 184 0.40 -1.30 21.47
CA ASP A 184 -0.83 -0.66 21.93
C ASP A 184 -1.53 0.13 20.82
N VAL A 185 -2.84 -0.09 20.67
CA VAL A 185 -3.67 0.59 19.66
C VAL A 185 -3.77 2.07 19.94
N ALA A 186 -3.83 2.47 21.22
CA ALA A 186 -3.95 3.87 21.58
C ALA A 186 -2.66 4.63 21.25
N SER A 187 -1.48 4.08 21.55
CA SER A 187 -0.18 4.62 21.10
C SER A 187 -0.11 4.76 19.58
N ILE A 188 -0.53 3.74 18.83
CA ILE A 188 -0.54 3.79 17.35
C ILE A 188 -1.42 4.93 16.83
N LYS A 189 -2.65 5.05 17.34
CA LYS A 189 -3.57 6.13 16.97
C LYS A 189 -3.04 7.50 17.41
N GLN A 190 -2.41 7.59 18.57
CA GLN A 190 -1.80 8.82 19.07
C GLN A 190 -0.65 9.28 18.16
N ALA A 191 0.22 8.37 17.72
CA ALA A 191 1.27 8.68 16.76
C ALA A 191 0.71 9.21 15.42
N MET A 192 -0.34 8.56 14.89
CA MET A 192 -1.03 9.04 13.68
C MET A 192 -1.67 10.42 13.89
N GLN A 193 -2.25 10.65 15.07
CA GLN A 193 -2.84 11.94 15.44
C GLN A 193 -1.79 13.04 15.52
N THR A 194 -0.61 12.79 16.09
CA THR A 194 0.50 13.75 16.12
C THR A 194 0.92 14.15 14.71
N ILE A 195 1.04 13.18 13.80
CA ILE A 195 1.39 13.48 12.39
C ILE A 195 0.27 14.26 11.71
N TYR A 196 -0.99 13.88 11.94
CA TYR A 196 -2.15 14.58 11.38
C TYR A 196 -2.19 16.04 11.82
N THR A 197 -2.00 16.30 13.12
CA THR A 197 -1.96 17.65 13.69
C THR A 197 -0.84 18.47 13.05
N GLY A 198 0.37 17.90 12.91
CA GLY A 198 1.49 18.58 12.24
C GLY A 198 1.19 18.93 10.78
N GLU A 199 0.54 18.04 10.03
CA GLU A 199 0.08 18.34 8.66
C GLU A 199 -0.98 19.46 8.63
N GLN A 200 -1.93 19.47 9.57
CA GLN A 200 -2.95 20.52 9.64
C GLN A 200 -2.35 21.88 10.01
N THR A 201 -1.38 21.93 10.93
CA THR A 201 -0.69 23.17 11.30
C THR A 201 -0.06 23.82 10.07
N VAL A 202 0.71 23.07 9.27
CA VAL A 202 1.33 23.61 8.04
C VAL A 202 0.29 24.03 7.01
N ARG A 203 -0.82 23.30 6.90
CA ARG A 203 -1.90 23.64 5.97
C ARG A 203 -2.61 24.95 6.35
N ASN A 204 -2.79 25.19 7.65
CA ASN A 204 -3.49 26.37 8.17
C ASN A 204 -2.55 27.58 8.31
N GLU A 205 -1.25 27.34 8.45
CA GLU A 205 -0.22 28.36 8.63
C GLU A 205 0.87 28.23 7.55
N PRO A 206 0.71 28.88 6.38
CA PRO A 206 1.64 28.72 5.25
C PRO A 206 3.10 29.12 5.51
N ARG A 207 3.35 29.87 6.60
CA ARG A 207 4.71 30.27 7.04
C ARG A 207 5.37 29.24 7.96
N SER A 208 4.63 28.23 8.41
CA SER A 208 5.17 27.22 9.31
C SER A 208 6.17 26.33 8.58
N PRO A 209 7.19 25.79 9.29
CA PRO A 209 8.17 24.90 8.69
C PRO A 209 7.49 23.72 7.98
N ARG A 210 8.11 23.23 6.90
CA ARG A 210 7.58 22.06 6.18
C ARG A 210 7.42 20.89 7.14
N PHE A 211 6.34 20.13 6.93
CA PHE A 211 6.05 18.93 7.70
C PHE A 211 5.47 17.86 6.78
N ALA A 212 6.16 16.73 6.64
CA ALA A 212 5.76 15.54 5.87
C ALA A 212 4.91 15.86 4.61
N PRO A 213 5.43 16.63 3.64
CA PRO A 213 4.65 17.14 2.50
C PRO A 213 3.98 16.05 1.63
N ALA A 214 4.51 14.84 1.62
CA ALA A 214 3.91 13.69 0.94
C ALA A 214 2.87 12.94 1.79
N GLY A 215 2.54 13.49 2.96
CA GLY A 215 1.55 13.04 3.93
C GLY A 215 1.93 11.76 4.67
N GLN A 216 0.98 11.25 5.45
CA GLN A 216 1.13 10.00 6.19
C GLN A 216 0.49 8.78 5.52
N SER A 217 0.99 7.59 5.87
CA SER A 217 0.47 6.30 5.41
C SER A 217 0.57 5.23 6.49
N THR A 218 -0.11 4.10 6.28
CA THR A 218 -0.10 2.96 7.21
C THR A 218 -0.02 1.64 6.46
N GLN A 219 0.22 0.54 7.18
CA GLN A 219 0.25 -0.82 6.65
C GLN A 219 -0.58 -1.76 7.53
N MET A 220 -1.33 -2.64 6.88
CA MET A 220 -2.03 -3.80 7.46
C MET A 220 -1.49 -5.10 6.87
N ILE A 221 -1.40 -6.13 7.70
CA ILE A 221 -1.12 -7.50 7.30
C ILE A 221 -2.46 -8.21 7.10
N VAL A 222 -2.61 -8.85 5.96
CA VAL A 222 -3.83 -9.54 5.54
C VAL A 222 -3.61 -11.03 5.63
N GLY A 223 -4.54 -11.75 6.27
CA GLY A 223 -4.49 -13.21 6.39
C GLY A 223 -3.47 -13.74 7.40
N ALA A 224 -3.05 -12.91 8.36
CA ALA A 224 -2.36 -13.40 9.56
C ALA A 224 -3.34 -13.96 10.61
N ASP A 225 -4.63 -13.69 10.44
CA ASP A 225 -5.75 -14.15 11.25
C ASP A 225 -6.98 -14.43 10.36
N ALA A 226 -8.12 -14.69 10.99
CA ALA A 226 -9.39 -14.93 10.32
C ALA A 226 -10.18 -13.64 9.98
N THR A 227 -9.56 -12.45 10.05
CA THR A 227 -10.30 -11.21 9.76
C THR A 227 -10.71 -11.17 8.30
N ASP A 228 -11.97 -10.83 8.05
CA ASP A 228 -12.56 -10.74 6.72
C ASP A 228 -12.27 -9.40 6.01
N ASP A 229 -12.42 -9.37 4.69
CA ASP A 229 -12.16 -8.16 3.90
C ASP A 229 -13.14 -7.02 4.24
N SER A 230 -14.37 -7.35 4.65
CA SER A 230 -15.35 -6.35 5.11
C SER A 230 -14.81 -5.54 6.29
N THR A 231 -14.28 -6.21 7.32
CA THR A 231 -13.67 -5.57 8.49
C THR A 231 -12.43 -4.77 8.11
N ILE A 232 -11.57 -5.32 7.25
CA ILE A 232 -10.36 -4.64 6.75
C ILE A 232 -10.73 -3.33 6.05
N LEU A 233 -11.72 -3.34 5.15
CA LEU A 233 -12.13 -2.15 4.39
C LEU A 233 -12.80 -1.09 5.27
N HIS A 234 -13.60 -1.50 6.27
CA HIS A 234 -14.17 -0.57 7.25
C HIS A 234 -13.07 0.08 8.09
N SER A 235 -12.09 -0.71 8.55
CA SER A 235 -10.93 -0.20 9.29
C SER A 235 -10.13 0.80 8.44
N ALA A 236 -9.85 0.47 7.18
CA ALA A 236 -9.19 1.38 6.24
C ALA A 236 -9.98 2.67 6.02
N GLN A 237 -11.30 2.59 5.84
CA GLN A 237 -12.18 3.75 5.68
C GLN A 237 -12.13 4.68 6.90
N SER A 238 -12.21 4.13 8.11
CA SER A 238 -12.09 4.92 9.35
C SER A 238 -10.73 5.60 9.44
N LEU A 239 -9.63 4.89 9.17
CA LEU A 239 -8.29 5.48 9.18
C LEU A 239 -8.13 6.62 8.17
N TYR A 240 -8.71 6.51 6.98
CA TYR A 240 -8.75 7.62 6.02
C TYR A 240 -9.56 8.81 6.52
N SER A 241 -10.70 8.56 7.16
CA SER A 241 -11.55 9.62 7.71
C SER A 241 -10.85 10.36 8.85
N ASP A 242 -10.31 9.61 9.80
CA ASP A 242 -9.85 10.11 11.09
C ASP A 242 -8.48 10.79 10.97
N PHE A 243 -7.56 10.22 10.19
CA PHE A 243 -6.17 10.69 10.09
C PHE A 243 -5.79 11.27 8.72
N LYS A 244 -6.74 11.34 7.78
CA LYS A 244 -6.53 11.81 6.39
C LYS A 244 -5.34 11.13 5.71
N LEU A 245 -5.17 9.83 5.95
CA LEU A 245 -4.08 9.05 5.37
C LEU A 245 -4.06 9.18 3.84
N ARG A 246 -2.86 9.21 3.26
CA ARG A 246 -2.68 9.17 1.81
C ARG A 246 -2.88 7.78 1.24
N ARG A 247 -2.52 6.75 2.02
CA ARG A 247 -2.56 5.34 1.62
C ARG A 247 -2.53 4.38 2.81
N VAL A 248 -3.31 3.31 2.69
CA VAL A 248 -3.17 2.06 3.43
C VAL A 248 -2.47 1.05 2.50
N TYR A 249 -1.41 0.42 2.99
CA TYR A 249 -0.76 -0.69 2.32
C TYR A 249 -1.26 -2.02 2.89
N TYR A 250 -1.58 -2.97 2.02
CA TYR A 250 -1.98 -4.31 2.39
C TYR A 250 -0.82 -5.24 2.05
N SER A 251 -0.38 -6.03 3.03
CA SER A 251 0.66 -7.04 2.83
C SER A 251 0.06 -8.40 3.11
N ALA A 252 0.02 -9.29 2.12
CA ALA A 252 -0.31 -10.68 2.38
C ALA A 252 0.65 -11.25 3.44
N PHE A 253 0.09 -11.93 4.43
CA PHE A 253 0.88 -12.62 5.44
C PHE A 253 1.81 -13.63 4.76
N SER A 254 3.08 -13.58 5.14
CA SER A 254 4.10 -14.50 4.66
C SER A 254 4.58 -15.34 5.84
N PRO A 255 4.33 -16.67 5.83
CA PRO A 255 4.85 -17.55 6.85
C PRO A 255 6.37 -17.39 6.98
N ILE A 256 6.85 -17.33 8.21
CA ILE A 256 8.26 -17.22 8.54
C ILE A 256 8.81 -18.60 8.93
N PRO A 257 10.12 -18.83 8.81
CA PRO A 257 10.73 -20.03 9.38
C PRO A 257 10.37 -20.15 10.86
N ASN A 258 9.92 -21.33 11.29
CA ASN A 258 9.45 -21.59 12.66
C ASN A 258 8.32 -20.64 13.10
N SER A 259 7.37 -20.34 12.19
CA SER A 259 6.14 -19.64 12.52
C SER A 259 5.44 -20.29 13.73
N PRO A 260 4.97 -19.51 14.70
CA PRO A 260 4.08 -19.97 15.76
C PRO A 260 2.80 -20.58 15.21
N ASN A 261 2.20 -21.50 15.96
CA ASN A 261 0.88 -22.06 15.63
C ASN A 261 -0.26 -21.04 15.76
N SER A 262 0.00 -19.85 16.32
CA SER A 262 -0.98 -18.77 16.41
C SER A 262 -1.20 -18.01 15.10
N VAL A 263 -0.34 -18.22 14.10
CA VAL A 263 -0.50 -17.67 12.74
C VAL A 263 -0.69 -18.82 11.73
N PRO A 264 -1.33 -18.55 10.57
CA PRO A 264 -1.49 -19.56 9.54
C PRO A 264 -0.16 -20.16 9.06
N LEU A 265 -0.19 -21.42 8.63
CA LEU A 265 0.97 -22.09 8.05
C LEU A 265 1.19 -21.74 6.57
N ALA A 266 0.14 -21.28 5.90
CA ALA A 266 0.16 -20.90 4.49
C ALA A 266 -0.15 -19.41 4.32
N ALA A 267 0.46 -18.81 3.31
CA ALA A 267 0.12 -17.46 2.89
C ALA A 267 -1.31 -17.42 2.31
N PRO A 268 -2.06 -16.32 2.48
CA PRO A 268 -3.34 -16.16 1.80
C PRO A 268 -3.13 -16.04 0.29
N PRO A 269 -4.18 -16.25 -0.53
CA PRO A 269 -4.08 -16.04 -1.97
C PRO A 269 -3.60 -14.62 -2.29
N LEU A 270 -2.56 -14.47 -3.12
CA LEU A 270 -2.05 -13.16 -3.55
C LEU A 270 -3.15 -12.29 -4.20
N MET A 271 -4.14 -12.94 -4.81
CA MET A 271 -5.30 -12.25 -5.36
C MET A 271 -6.11 -11.51 -4.30
N ARG A 272 -6.16 -11.97 -3.05
CA ARG A 272 -6.85 -11.29 -1.96
C ARG A 272 -6.23 -9.92 -1.67
N GLU A 273 -4.90 -9.86 -1.54
CA GLU A 273 -4.16 -8.58 -1.41
C GLU A 273 -4.47 -7.65 -2.58
N HIS A 274 -4.44 -8.17 -3.81
CA HIS A 274 -4.76 -7.39 -5.01
C HIS A 274 -6.21 -6.87 -5.00
N ARG A 275 -7.20 -7.68 -4.57
CA ARG A 275 -8.60 -7.24 -4.46
C ARG A 275 -8.78 -6.15 -3.42
N LEU A 276 -8.11 -6.25 -2.28
CA LEU A 276 -8.11 -5.18 -1.26
C LEU A 276 -7.52 -3.88 -1.81
N TYR A 277 -6.43 -3.93 -2.58
CA TYR A 277 -5.90 -2.73 -3.24
C TYR A 277 -6.87 -2.15 -4.29
N GLN A 278 -7.59 -2.98 -5.02
CA GLN A 278 -8.61 -2.52 -5.96
C GLN A 278 -9.79 -1.86 -5.22
N ALA A 279 -10.28 -2.47 -4.14
CA ALA A 279 -11.34 -1.95 -3.30
C ALA A 279 -10.93 -0.62 -2.63
N ASP A 280 -9.73 -0.55 -2.04
CA ASP A 280 -9.16 0.68 -1.47
C ASP A 280 -9.10 1.83 -2.47
N PHE A 281 -8.74 1.53 -3.73
CA PHE A 281 -8.73 2.53 -4.79
C PHE A 281 -10.14 3.07 -5.10
N LEU A 282 -11.18 2.23 -4.98
CA LEU A 282 -12.57 2.67 -5.10
C LEU A 282 -12.99 3.57 -3.92
N LEU A 283 -12.57 3.24 -2.70
CA LEU A 283 -12.83 4.08 -1.51
C LEU A 283 -12.22 5.48 -1.69
N ARG A 284 -10.92 5.56 -1.99
CA ARG A 284 -10.21 6.84 -2.08
C ARG A 284 -10.50 7.63 -3.34
N GLY A 285 -10.61 6.95 -4.47
CA GLY A 285 -10.69 7.58 -5.78
C GLY A 285 -12.13 7.80 -6.25
N TYR A 286 -12.99 6.82 -6.06
CA TYR A 286 -14.34 6.81 -6.65
C TYR A 286 -15.45 7.19 -5.67
N GLY A 287 -15.12 7.40 -4.39
CA GLY A 287 -16.11 7.75 -3.36
C GLY A 287 -17.04 6.60 -3.03
N PHE A 288 -16.57 5.36 -3.13
CA PHE A 288 -17.27 4.20 -2.55
C PHE A 288 -17.13 4.21 -1.04
N THR A 289 -18.09 3.61 -0.36
CA THR A 289 -17.96 3.22 1.05
C THR A 289 -17.71 1.71 1.17
N ALA A 290 -17.12 1.29 2.29
CA ALA A 290 -16.88 -0.13 2.56
C ALA A 290 -18.19 -0.95 2.53
N GLY A 291 -19.27 -0.43 3.12
CA GLY A 291 -20.59 -1.06 3.12
C GLY A 291 -21.25 -1.16 1.75
N GLU A 292 -20.84 -0.33 0.77
CA GLU A 292 -21.28 -0.50 -0.62
C GLU A 292 -20.57 -1.67 -1.29
N LEU A 293 -19.27 -1.87 -1.03
CA LEU A 293 -18.48 -2.94 -1.63
C LEU A 293 -18.81 -4.32 -1.04
N LEU A 294 -19.07 -4.37 0.27
CA LEU A 294 -19.49 -5.56 0.99
C LEU A 294 -20.61 -5.19 1.97
N SER A 295 -21.82 -5.68 1.71
CA SER A 295 -23.02 -5.35 2.52
C SER A 295 -23.08 -6.06 3.88
N GLY A 296 -22.14 -6.96 4.17
CA GLY A 296 -22.06 -7.71 5.41
C GLY A 296 -20.67 -8.30 5.64
N PRO A 297 -20.51 -9.18 6.65
CA PRO A 297 -19.29 -9.94 6.85
C PRO A 297 -18.94 -10.78 5.62
N GLY A 298 -17.65 -10.95 5.36
CA GLY A 298 -17.14 -11.76 4.25
C GLY A 298 -15.99 -11.13 3.49
N ASP A 299 -15.51 -11.88 2.50
CA ASP A 299 -14.35 -11.55 1.68
C ASP A 299 -14.73 -11.08 0.28
N LEU A 300 -13.83 -10.33 -0.36
CA LEU A 300 -13.97 -9.95 -1.75
C LEU A 300 -13.83 -11.18 -2.66
N ALA A 301 -14.63 -11.24 -3.73
CA ALA A 301 -14.51 -12.29 -4.73
C ALA A 301 -13.13 -12.26 -5.40
N LEU A 302 -12.44 -13.41 -5.41
CA LEU A 302 -11.08 -13.50 -5.95
C LEU A 302 -11.05 -13.49 -7.48
N ASP A 303 -12.11 -13.94 -8.14
CA ASP A 303 -12.18 -14.09 -9.59
C ASP A 303 -12.75 -12.86 -10.31
N ILE A 304 -13.22 -11.83 -9.60
CA ILE A 304 -13.78 -10.63 -10.23
C ILE A 304 -13.40 -9.35 -9.51
N ASP A 305 -13.15 -8.26 -10.25
CA ASP A 305 -12.77 -6.98 -9.64
C ASP A 305 -13.92 -6.35 -8.84
N PRO A 306 -13.65 -5.66 -7.72
CA PRO A 306 -14.69 -5.16 -6.81
C PRO A 306 -15.68 -4.18 -7.47
N LYS A 307 -15.24 -3.42 -8.48
CA LYS A 307 -16.11 -2.46 -9.17
C LYS A 307 -17.13 -3.17 -10.05
N LEU A 308 -16.68 -4.20 -10.76
CA LEU A 308 -17.55 -5.07 -11.53
C LEU A 308 -18.47 -5.91 -10.65
N ALA A 309 -17.95 -6.49 -9.57
CA ALA A 309 -18.76 -7.21 -8.57
C ALA A 309 -19.90 -6.33 -8.04
N TRP A 310 -19.58 -5.09 -7.66
CA TRP A 310 -20.58 -4.12 -7.23
C TRP A 310 -21.62 -3.83 -8.30
N ALA A 311 -21.21 -3.61 -9.55
CA ALA A 311 -22.15 -3.32 -10.64
C ALA A 311 -23.08 -4.49 -10.98
N LEU A 312 -22.60 -5.73 -10.83
CA LEU A 312 -23.40 -6.95 -10.97
C LEU A 312 -24.36 -7.15 -9.80
N GLY A 313 -23.97 -6.75 -8.58
CA GLY A 313 -24.87 -6.75 -7.42
C GLY A 313 -25.91 -5.64 -7.45
N ASN A 314 -25.67 -4.56 -8.20
CA ASN A 314 -26.52 -3.36 -8.26
C ASN A 314 -27.19 -3.16 -9.62
N ARG A 315 -27.77 -4.24 -10.18
CA ARG A 315 -28.37 -4.18 -11.53
C ARG A 315 -29.55 -3.23 -11.63
N GLN A 316 -30.22 -2.88 -10.55
CA GLN A 316 -31.31 -1.90 -10.52
C GLN A 316 -30.88 -0.49 -10.99
N VAL A 317 -29.58 -0.16 -10.95
CA VAL A 317 -29.05 1.14 -11.39
C VAL A 317 -28.58 1.11 -12.85
N PHE A 318 -28.49 -0.08 -13.46
CA PHE A 318 -27.91 -0.29 -14.78
C PHE A 318 -28.93 -0.88 -15.77
N PRO A 319 -28.80 -0.61 -17.08
CA PRO A 319 -27.78 0.20 -17.72
C PRO A 319 -28.00 1.70 -17.55
N LEU A 320 -26.92 2.47 -17.63
CA LEU A 320 -26.90 3.90 -17.37
C LEU A 320 -26.83 4.72 -18.67
N ASP A 321 -27.78 5.61 -18.91
CA ASP A 321 -27.71 6.57 -20.03
C ASP A 321 -26.64 7.63 -19.76
N LEU A 322 -25.51 7.53 -20.47
CA LEU A 322 -24.34 8.40 -20.27
C LEU A 322 -24.64 9.88 -20.60
N ASN A 323 -25.68 10.15 -21.40
CA ASN A 323 -26.09 11.51 -21.72
C ASN A 323 -26.90 12.18 -20.60
N LYS A 324 -27.44 11.40 -19.65
CA LYS A 324 -28.34 11.90 -18.59
C LYS A 324 -27.80 11.70 -17.19
N ALA A 325 -27.08 10.59 -16.95
CA ALA A 325 -26.70 10.17 -15.62
C ALA A 325 -25.71 11.09 -14.92
N ASP A 326 -25.69 11.09 -13.59
CA ASP A 326 -24.72 11.86 -12.83
C ASP A 326 -23.30 11.35 -13.01
N ALA A 327 -22.34 12.28 -12.94
CA ALA A 327 -20.91 11.96 -13.06
C ALA A 327 -20.48 10.90 -12.05
N ALA A 328 -20.98 10.96 -10.81
CA ALA A 328 -20.67 9.99 -9.77
C ALA A 328 -21.12 8.57 -10.16
N LEU A 329 -22.28 8.40 -10.79
CA LEU A 329 -22.77 7.10 -11.25
C LEU A 329 -22.02 6.62 -12.50
N ILE A 330 -21.69 7.51 -13.44
CA ILE A 330 -20.86 7.16 -14.61
C ILE A 330 -19.50 6.64 -14.15
N ALA A 331 -18.91 7.26 -13.12
CA ALA A 331 -17.65 6.80 -12.55
C ALA A 331 -17.75 5.39 -11.94
N ARG A 332 -18.94 4.88 -11.63
CA ARG A 332 -19.15 3.52 -11.08
C ARG A 332 -19.30 2.45 -12.16
N VAL A 333 -19.44 2.82 -13.43
CA VAL A 333 -19.49 1.87 -14.56
C VAL A 333 -18.16 1.12 -14.69
N PRO A 334 -18.17 -0.24 -14.71
CA PRO A 334 -16.96 -1.03 -14.97
C PRO A 334 -16.32 -0.66 -16.31
N GLY A 335 -14.99 -0.52 -16.34
CA GLY A 335 -14.26 -0.15 -17.56
C GLY A 335 -14.25 1.34 -17.91
N ILE A 336 -14.94 2.20 -17.13
CA ILE A 336 -14.85 3.67 -17.23
C ILE A 336 -14.12 4.22 -16.00
N GLY A 337 -13.06 5.01 -16.20
CA GLY A 337 -12.29 5.63 -15.12
C GLY A 337 -12.79 7.05 -14.77
N ILE A 338 -12.33 7.61 -13.64
CA ILE A 338 -12.70 8.98 -13.20
C ILE A 338 -12.32 10.05 -14.23
N ARG A 339 -11.07 9.99 -14.75
CA ARG A 339 -10.62 10.94 -15.79
C ARG A 339 -11.48 10.83 -17.05
N THR A 340 -11.84 9.61 -17.45
CA THR A 340 -12.73 9.40 -18.59
C THR A 340 -14.14 9.89 -18.32
N THR A 341 -14.63 9.72 -17.09
CA THR A 341 -15.93 10.24 -16.65
C THR A 341 -16.01 11.76 -16.79
N GLN A 342 -14.98 12.48 -16.36
CA GLN A 342 -14.91 13.95 -16.53
C GLN A 342 -14.99 14.34 -18.01
N ARG A 343 -14.20 13.67 -18.87
CA ARG A 343 -14.22 13.92 -20.32
C ARG A 343 -15.57 13.58 -20.97
N LEU A 344 -16.28 12.58 -20.47
CA LEU A 344 -17.64 12.24 -20.94
C LEU A 344 -18.65 13.32 -20.55
N VAL A 345 -18.59 13.82 -19.32
CA VAL A 345 -19.45 14.91 -18.84
C VAL A 345 -19.20 16.21 -19.62
N GLU A 346 -17.95 16.50 -19.94
CA GLU A 346 -17.59 17.62 -20.83
C GLU A 346 -18.13 17.42 -22.26
N LEU A 347 -17.93 16.22 -22.81
CA LEU A 347 -18.36 15.90 -24.17
C LEU A 347 -19.88 16.03 -24.35
N ARG A 348 -20.68 15.56 -23.37
CA ARG A 348 -22.15 15.60 -23.48
C ARG A 348 -22.74 17.01 -23.45
N MET A 349 -21.99 18.00 -22.99
CA MET A 349 -22.39 19.41 -23.09
C MET A 349 -22.30 19.93 -24.54
N GLN A 350 -21.47 19.30 -25.37
CA GLN A 350 -21.22 19.73 -26.75
C GLN A 350 -22.02 18.91 -27.77
N ARG A 351 -22.15 17.60 -27.54
CA ARG A 351 -22.92 16.68 -28.39
C ARG A 351 -23.33 15.44 -27.64
N ARG A 352 -24.32 14.70 -28.15
CA ARG A 352 -24.68 13.41 -27.58
C ARG A 352 -23.53 12.42 -27.70
N ILE A 353 -23.20 11.74 -26.59
CA ILE A 353 -22.18 10.69 -26.52
C ILE A 353 -22.64 9.53 -27.37
N ARG A 354 -21.72 9.06 -28.22
CA ARG A 354 -21.84 7.86 -29.05
C ARG A 354 -20.94 6.75 -28.53
N TYR A 355 -21.23 5.53 -28.94
CA TYR A 355 -20.47 4.36 -28.54
C TYR A 355 -19.00 4.46 -28.97
N GLU A 356 -18.75 5.01 -30.17
CA GLU A 356 -17.39 5.24 -30.69
C GLU A 356 -16.54 6.18 -29.80
N ASP A 357 -17.18 7.10 -29.06
CA ASP A 357 -16.48 8.06 -28.21
C ASP A 357 -15.79 7.35 -27.04
N LEU A 358 -16.44 6.32 -26.49
CA LEU A 358 -15.89 5.50 -25.43
C LEU A 358 -14.67 4.70 -25.90
N ALA A 359 -14.68 4.22 -27.15
CA ALA A 359 -13.53 3.55 -27.75
C ALA A 359 -12.34 4.51 -27.88
N ARG A 360 -12.59 5.73 -28.39
CA ARG A 360 -11.57 6.78 -28.54
C ARG A 360 -10.99 7.24 -27.20
N MET A 361 -11.81 7.22 -26.14
CA MET A 361 -11.39 7.52 -24.78
C MET A 361 -10.72 6.35 -24.05
N ARG A 362 -10.47 5.22 -24.74
CA ARG A 362 -9.81 4.01 -24.21
C ARG A 362 -10.54 3.38 -23.01
N CYS A 363 -11.88 3.45 -22.99
CA CYS A 363 -12.67 2.66 -22.04
C CYS A 363 -12.47 1.17 -22.30
N ILE A 364 -12.56 0.35 -21.25
CA ILE A 364 -12.57 -1.11 -21.38
C ILE A 364 -13.98 -1.55 -21.78
N LEU A 365 -14.29 -1.43 -23.07
CA LEU A 365 -15.63 -1.64 -23.60
C LEU A 365 -16.18 -3.04 -23.33
N ALA A 366 -15.31 -4.06 -23.29
CA ALA A 366 -15.71 -5.42 -22.93
C ALA A 366 -16.40 -5.49 -21.55
N LYS A 367 -15.96 -4.67 -20.59
CA LYS A 367 -16.56 -4.57 -19.26
C LYS A 367 -17.72 -3.55 -19.21
N ALA A 368 -17.64 -2.46 -19.97
CA ALA A 368 -18.60 -1.37 -19.89
C ALA A 368 -19.93 -1.64 -20.61
N LYS A 369 -19.89 -2.34 -21.75
CA LYS A 369 -21.03 -2.60 -22.65
C LYS A 369 -22.34 -2.98 -21.92
N PRO A 370 -22.36 -3.93 -20.96
CA PRO A 370 -23.62 -4.35 -20.31
C PRO A 370 -24.27 -3.27 -19.43
N PHE A 371 -23.52 -2.22 -19.07
CA PHE A 371 -23.90 -1.27 -18.03
C PHE A 371 -24.19 0.14 -18.57
N ILE A 372 -24.15 0.37 -19.89
CA ILE A 372 -24.25 1.72 -20.47
C ILE A 372 -25.25 1.80 -21.60
N ILE A 373 -25.84 2.98 -21.77
CA ILE A 373 -26.60 3.42 -22.94
C ILE A 373 -25.90 4.65 -23.52
N THR A 374 -25.74 4.68 -24.84
CA THR A 374 -25.33 5.87 -25.60
C THR A 374 -26.38 6.19 -26.67
N SER A 375 -26.20 7.29 -27.38
CA SER A 375 -27.17 7.72 -28.41
C SER A 375 -27.41 6.70 -29.53
N ASP A 376 -26.43 5.84 -29.80
CA ASP A 376 -26.41 4.84 -30.87
C ASP A 376 -26.14 3.40 -30.38
N TYR A 377 -26.12 3.18 -29.06
CA TYR A 377 -25.96 1.85 -28.49
C TYR A 377 -26.86 1.65 -27.27
N HIS A 378 -27.59 0.54 -27.29
CA HIS A 378 -28.27 -0.01 -26.13
C HIS A 378 -27.76 -1.44 -25.93
N PRO A 379 -27.53 -1.88 -24.68
CA PRO A 379 -27.20 -3.27 -24.42
C PRO A 379 -28.44 -4.11 -24.74
N PRO A 380 -28.29 -5.32 -25.30
CA PRO A 380 -29.41 -6.25 -25.48
C PRO A 380 -30.18 -6.40 -24.15
N HIS A 381 -31.49 -6.16 -24.15
CA HIS A 381 -32.30 -6.06 -22.92
C HIS A 381 -32.43 -7.39 -22.12
N ALA A 382 -32.47 -7.21 -20.79
CA ALA A 382 -33.13 -7.98 -19.71
C ALA A 382 -32.76 -9.44 -19.35
N GLU A 383 -32.46 -10.35 -20.28
CA GLU A 383 -32.31 -11.78 -19.92
C GLU A 383 -30.92 -12.17 -19.42
N THR A 384 -29.92 -11.31 -19.62
CA THR A 384 -28.57 -11.61 -19.17
C THR A 384 -28.47 -11.43 -17.66
N THR A 385 -28.58 -12.55 -16.94
CA THR A 385 -28.44 -12.57 -15.48
C THR A 385 -27.07 -12.07 -15.05
N SER A 386 -26.98 -11.52 -13.82
CA SER A 386 -25.68 -11.16 -13.23
C SER A 386 -24.72 -12.34 -13.20
N GLU A 387 -25.24 -13.57 -13.04
CA GLU A 387 -24.45 -14.81 -13.07
C GLU A 387 -23.82 -15.05 -14.45
N PHE A 388 -24.58 -14.87 -15.54
CA PHE A 388 -24.03 -15.01 -16.89
C PHE A 388 -22.94 -13.96 -17.15
N LEU A 389 -23.21 -12.70 -16.79
CA LEU A 389 -22.22 -11.63 -16.93
C LEU A 389 -20.98 -11.88 -16.06
N HIS A 390 -21.16 -12.40 -14.85
CA HIS A 390 -20.07 -12.82 -13.97
C HIS A 390 -19.18 -13.85 -14.66
N HIS A 391 -19.77 -14.94 -15.19
CA HIS A 391 -19.01 -15.97 -15.92
C HIS A 391 -18.29 -15.44 -17.16
N GLN A 392 -18.89 -14.48 -17.87
CA GLN A 392 -18.31 -13.90 -19.07
C GLN A 392 -17.16 -12.93 -18.78
N LEU A 393 -17.28 -12.14 -17.70
CA LEU A 393 -16.41 -11.00 -17.40
C LEU A 393 -15.41 -11.24 -16.28
N ARG A 394 -15.54 -12.33 -15.50
CA ARG A 394 -14.58 -12.69 -14.47
C ARG A 394 -13.17 -12.86 -15.05
N ASP A 395 -12.19 -12.57 -14.23
CA ASP A 395 -10.79 -12.82 -14.53
C ASP A 395 -10.61 -14.34 -14.71
N ARG A 396 -10.12 -14.76 -15.87
CA ARG A 396 -9.82 -16.18 -16.09
C ARG A 396 -8.59 -16.53 -15.27
N PRO A 397 -8.60 -17.62 -14.47
CA PRO A 397 -7.41 -18.02 -13.76
C PRO A 397 -6.28 -18.24 -14.78
N GLN A 398 -5.13 -17.62 -14.54
CA GLN A 398 -3.91 -18.09 -15.20
C GLN A 398 -3.75 -19.56 -14.79
N PRO A 399 -3.43 -20.48 -15.71
CA PRO A 399 -3.17 -21.86 -15.35
C PRO A 399 -2.08 -21.86 -14.28
N GLN A 400 -2.43 -22.24 -13.05
CA GLN A 400 -1.44 -22.50 -12.02
C GLN A 400 -0.66 -23.71 -12.51
N GLN A 401 0.59 -23.48 -12.92
CA GLN A 401 1.55 -24.56 -13.02
C GLN A 401 1.66 -25.09 -11.58
N MET A 402 1.08 -26.27 -11.32
CA MET A 402 1.28 -26.94 -10.04
C MET A 402 2.79 -27.00 -9.83
N GLY A 403 3.28 -26.32 -8.79
CA GLY A 403 4.63 -26.51 -8.31
C GLY A 403 4.74 -27.97 -7.93
N LEU A 404 5.34 -28.77 -8.81
CA LEU A 404 5.89 -30.04 -8.41
C LEU A 404 6.92 -29.69 -7.32
N TRP A 405 6.85 -30.39 -6.17
CA TRP A 405 7.70 -30.24 -4.98
C TRP A 405 7.28 -29.03 -4.10
N GLY A 406 6.92 -29.20 -2.81
CA GLY A 406 7.47 -30.10 -1.80
C GLY A 406 8.26 -29.25 -0.82
#